data_AF-A0A7W1H321-F1
#
_entry.id   AF-A0A7W1H321-F1
#
_cell.length_a   1.000
_cell.length_b   1.000
_cell.length_c   1.000
_cell.angle_alpha   90.00
_cell.angle_beta   90.00
_cell.angle_gamma   90.00
#
_symmetry.space_group_name_H-M   'P 1'
#
loop_
_entity.id
_entity.type
_entity.pdbx_description
1 polymer ?
#
loop_
_entity_poly.entity_id
_entity_poly.type
_entity_poly.pdbx_seq_one_letter_code
_entity_poly.pdbx_strand_id
1 'polypeptide(L)' 'LTNAQVRSIAEMKMPDLNARDVDEAMKVIAGTARSMGVDTDL' A
#
# COMPACT_ATOMS: atom_id res chain seq x y z
N LEU A 1 8.21 -0.08 -6.35
CA LEU A 1 6.79 -0.24 -6.75
C LEU A 1 6.27 1.12 -7.17
N THR A 2 5.60 1.18 -8.32
CA THR A 2 4.97 2.42 -8.77
C THR A 2 3.73 2.74 -7.94
N ASN A 3 3.33 4.01 -7.89
CA ASN A 3 2.10 4.45 -7.22
C ASN A 3 0.85 3.65 -7.66
N ALA A 4 0.74 3.36 -8.95
CA ALA A 4 -0.38 2.58 -9.49
C ALA A 4 -0.41 1.14 -8.97
N GLN A 5 0.77 0.50 -8.83
CA GLN A 5 0.87 -0.84 -8.26
C GLN A 5 0.52 -0.84 -6.78
N VAL A 6 1.00 0.13 -6.01
CA VAL A 6 0.67 0.22 -4.58
C VAL A 6 -0.83 0.46 -4.39
N ARG A 7 -1.44 1.31 -5.22
CA ARG A 7 -2.89 1.56 -5.23
C ARG A 7 -3.70 0.29 -5.52
N SER A 8 -3.31 -0.47 -6.55
CA SER A 8 -4.00 -1.72 -6.90
C SER A 8 -3.90 -2.78 -5.79
N ILE A 9 -2.74 -2.88 -5.14
CA ILE A 9 -2.54 -3.77 -3.98
C ILE A 9 -3.39 -3.29 -2.80
N ALA A 10 -3.41 -1.99 -2.53
CA ALA A 10 -4.21 -1.39 -1.46
C ALA A 10 -5.72 -1.63 -1.67
N GLU A 11 -6.25 -1.43 -2.88
CA GLU A 11 -7.64 -1.72 -3.23
C GLU A 11 -7.98 -3.21 -3.03
N MET A 12 -7.10 -4.11 -3.49
CA MET A 12 -7.29 -5.55 -3.33
C MET A 12 -7.27 -5.98 -1.85
N LYS A 13 -6.39 -5.38 -1.05
CA LYS A 13 -6.19 -5.72 0.37
C LYS A 13 -7.14 -4.97 1.30
N MET A 14 -7.87 -3.97 0.82
CA MET A 14 -8.75 -3.10 1.61
C MET A 14 -9.69 -3.86 2.57
N PRO A 15 -10.32 -4.99 2.20
CA PRO A 15 -11.15 -5.77 3.12
C PRO A 15 -10.39 -6.37 4.31
N ASP A 16 -9.07 -6.55 4.17
CA ASP A 16 -8.19 -7.11 5.20
C ASP A 16 -7.51 -6.02 6.05
N LEU A 17 -7.58 -4.75 5.64
CA LEU A 17 -6.89 -3.65 6.28
C LEU A 17 -7.85 -2.85 7.16
N ASN A 18 -7.33 -2.33 8.27
CA ASN A 18 -8.06 -1.37 9.12
C ASN A 18 -7.91 0.08 8.62
N ALA A 19 -7.86 0.27 7.31
CA ALA A 19 -7.74 1.58 6.68
C ALA A 19 -9.13 2.18 6.43
N ARG A 20 -9.23 3.51 6.46
CA ARG A 20 -10.49 4.23 6.21
C ARG A 20 -10.73 4.48 4.73
N ASP A 21 -9.66 4.62 3.97
CA ASP A 21 -9.65 4.86 2.54
C ASP A 21 -8.44 4.20 1.87
N VAL A 22 -8.43 4.25 0.53
CA VAL A 22 -7.35 3.65 -0.28
C VAL A 22 -6.01 4.34 -0.03
N ASP A 23 -6.00 5.64 0.25
CA ASP A 23 -4.75 6.39 0.46
C ASP A 23 -4.08 5.99 1.79
N GLU A 24 -4.86 5.77 2.84
CA GLU A 24 -4.38 5.20 4.11
C GLU A 24 -3.90 3.76 3.92
N ALA A 25 -4.64 2.94 3.16
CA ALA A 25 -4.21 1.60 2.82
C ALA A 25 -2.89 1.59 2.03
N MET A 26 -2.70 2.52 1.10
CA MET A 26 -1.45 2.68 0.34
C MET A 26 -0.26 2.96 1.26
N LYS A 27 -0.43 3.78 2.31
CA LYS A 27 0.63 4.03 3.32
C LYS A 27 0.99 2.76 4.10
N VAL A 28 0.02 1.93 4.44
CA VAL A 28 0.26 0.64 5.11
C VAL A 28 1.09 -0.28 4.20
N ILE A 29 0.68 -0.42 2.94
CA ILE A 29 1.38 -1.27 1.95
C ILE A 29 2.80 -0.75 1.69
N ALA A 30 3.00 0.56 1.56
CA ALA A 30 4.33 1.15 1.40
C ALA A 30 5.21 0.95 2.64
N GLY A 31 4.63 1.05 3.84
CA GLY A 31 5.34 0.71 5.09
C GLY A 31 5.83 -0.74 5.09
N THR A 32 4.99 -1.69 4.68
CA THR A 32 5.38 -3.10 4.54
C THR A 32 6.46 -3.29 3.50
N ALA A 33 6.34 -2.67 2.32
CA ALA A 33 7.34 -2.73 1.26
C ALA A 33 8.71 -2.22 1.75
N ARG A 34 8.73 -1.09 2.45
CA ARG A 34 9.94 -0.51 3.05
C ARG A 34 10.60 -1.46 4.05
N SER A 35 9.82 -2.10 4.92
CA SER A 35 10.36 -3.08 5.89
C SER A 35 10.97 -4.31 5.22
N MET A 36 10.53 -4.66 4.01
CA MET A 36 11.10 -5.74 3.20
C MET A 36 12.26 -5.26 2.30
N GLY A 37 12.65 -3.98 2.37
CA GLY A 37 13.70 -3.41 1.52
C GLY A 37 13.27 -3.12 0.08
N VAL A 38 11.96 -3.04 -0.17
CA VAL A 38 11.39 -2.71 -1.49
C VAL A 38 11.04 -1.23 -1.51
N ASP A 39 11.62 -0.49 -2.47
CA ASP A 39 11.35 0.93 -2.63
C ASP A 39 9.98 1.18 -3.28
N THR A 40 9.31 2.27 -2.91
CA THR A 40 7.98 2.66 -3.42
C THR A 40 7.97 4.13 -3.78
N ASP A 41 7.42 4.49 -4.95
CA ASP A 41 7.39 5.87 -5.46
C ASP A 41 6.30 6.75 -4.77
N LEU A 42 6.05 6.52 -3.48
CA LEU A 42 4.96 7.10 -2.70
C LEU A 42 5.37 8.39 -1.99
#